data_AF-A0A2U2YZX2-F1
#
_entry.id   AF-A0A2U2YZX2-F1
#
_cell.length_a   1.000
_cell.length_b   1.000
_cell.length_c   1.000
_cell.angle_alpha   90.00
_cell.angle_beta   90.00
_cell.angle_gamma   90.00
#
_symmetry.space_group_name_H-M   'P 1'
#
loop_
_entity.id
_entity.type
_entity.pdbx_description
1 polymer ?
#
loop_
_entity_poly.entity_id
_entity_poly.type
_entity_poly.pdbx_seq_one_letter_code
_entity_poly.pdbx_strand_id
1 'polypeptide(L)'
;AGLLLGYSREAAARYSFLPAIPAVVASGTLELFKIGEGPAPAWDPTLPATGIAFVVGYAAIAWFLKYISNNSFAPFVVYRIVRGVVIAVLVTAGVPAPAAGAVE
;
A
#
# COMPACT_ATOMS: atom_id res chain seq x y z
N ALA A 1 9.31 -15.80 0.85
CA ALA A 1 10.47 -16.64 0.47
C ALA A 1 11.70 -16.39 1.34
N GLY A 2 12.18 -15.15 1.52
CA GLY A 2 13.43 -14.88 2.25
C GLY A 2 13.53 -15.43 3.69
N LEU A 3 12.43 -15.42 4.46
CA LEU A 3 12.40 -16.03 5.80
C LEU A 3 12.56 -17.56 5.78
N LEU A 4 12.09 -18.23 4.73
CA LEU A 4 12.23 -19.68 4.55
C LEU A 4 13.67 -20.06 4.14
N LEU A 5 14.45 -19.10 3.65
CA LEU A 5 15.87 -19.24 3.32
C LEU A 5 16.80 -18.88 4.49
N GLY A 6 16.25 -18.60 5.69
CA GLY A 6 17.02 -18.28 6.88
C GLY A 6 17.50 -16.83 6.99
N TYR A 7 17.07 -15.93 6.09
CA TYR A 7 17.40 -14.50 6.22
C TYR A 7 16.71 -13.86 7.43
N SER A 8 17.38 -12.89 8.05
CA SER A 8 16.77 -12.07 9.10
C SER A 8 15.53 -11.34 8.57
N ARG A 9 14.54 -11.11 9.43
CA ARG A 9 13.28 -10.44 9.09
C ARG A 9 13.51 -9.08 8.44
N GLU A 10 14.51 -8.36 8.93
CA GLU A 10 14.94 -7.07 8.41
C GLU A 10 15.58 -7.16 7.02
N ALA A 11 16.50 -8.10 6.80
CA ALA A 11 17.14 -8.29 5.50
C ALA A 11 16.13 -8.73 4.43
N ALA A 12 15.24 -9.67 4.78
CA ALA A 12 14.18 -10.12 3.89
C ALA A 12 13.21 -8.99 3.50
N ALA A 13 12.87 -8.10 4.45
CA ALA A 13 12.01 -6.95 4.19
C ALA A 13 12.69 -5.90 3.29
N ARG A 14 13.94 -5.51 3.59
CA ARG A 14 14.71 -4.57 2.75
C ARG A 14 14.86 -5.06 1.31
N TYR A 15 15.17 -6.34 1.13
CA TYR A 15 15.25 -6.95 -0.19
C TYR A 15 13.91 -6.91 -0.93
N SER A 16 12.80 -7.09 -0.21
CA SER A 16 11.44 -7.00 -0.79
C SER A 16 11.03 -5.58 -1.18
N PHE A 17 11.61 -4.55 -0.55
CA PHE A 17 11.37 -3.14 -0.92
C PHE A 17 12.17 -2.71 -2.15
N LEU A 18 13.30 -3.35 -2.44
CA LEU A 18 14.14 -2.98 -3.58
C LEU A 18 13.39 -2.98 -4.93
N PRO A 19 12.61 -4.03 -5.30
CA PRO A 19 11.78 -4.01 -6.50
C PRO A 19 10.53 -3.13 -6.39
N ALA A 20 10.09 -2.79 -5.17
CA ALA A 20 8.96 -1.89 -4.98
C ALA A 20 9.28 -0.46 -5.42
N ILE A 21 10.53 0.00 -5.27
CA ILE A 21 10.96 1.35 -5.70
C ILE A 21 10.72 1.56 -7.20
N PRO A 22 11.28 0.76 -8.13
CA PRO A 22 11.05 0.97 -9.56
C PRO A 22 9.57 0.78 -9.94
N ALA A 23 8.84 -0.14 -9.29
CA ALA A 23 7.41 -0.34 -9.56
C ALA A 23 6.57 0.88 -9.17
N VAL A 24 6.79 1.45 -7.97
CA VAL A 24 6.05 2.61 -7.48
C VAL A 24 6.41 3.87 -8.26
N VAL A 25 7.70 4.07 -8.57
CA VAL A 25 8.15 5.19 -9.41
C VAL A 25 7.53 5.10 -10.80
N ALA A 26 7.60 3.93 -11.45
CA ALA A 26 7.02 3.73 -12.76
C ALA A 26 5.50 3.95 -12.76
N SER A 27 4.77 3.39 -11.79
CA SER A 27 3.32 3.60 -11.64
C SER A 27 2.99 5.07 -11.42
N GLY A 28 3.72 5.78 -10.55
CA GLY A 28 3.50 7.19 -10.28
C GLY A 28 3.77 8.08 -11.49
N THR A 29 4.86 7.80 -12.23
CA THR A 29 5.19 8.54 -13.46
C THR A 29 4.16 8.29 -14.57
N LEU A 30 3.69 7.04 -14.73
CA LEU A 30 2.63 6.72 -15.68
C LEU A 30 1.35 7.51 -15.37
N GLU A 31 0.90 7.51 -14.11
CA GLU A 31 -0.29 8.25 -13.70
C GLU A 31 -0.11 9.76 -13.86
N LEU A 32 1.09 10.29 -13.60
CA LEU A 32 1.40 11.71 -13.82
C LEU A 32 1.22 12.13 -15.29
N PHE A 33 1.51 11.25 -16.25
CA PHE A 33 1.30 11.53 -17.67
C PHE A 33 -0.18 11.46 -18.09
N LYS A 34 -1.02 10.72 -17.37
CA LYS A 34 -2.45 10.57 -17.66
C LYS A 34 -3.33 11.71 -17.10
N ILE A 35 -2.80 12.54 -16.22
CA ILE A 35 -3.53 13.64 -15.56
C ILE A 35 -4.23 14.59 -16.55
N GLY A 36 -3.76 14.69 -17.80
CA GLY A 36 -4.37 15.51 -18.85
C GLY A 36 -5.44 14.83 -19.70
N GLU A 37 -5.71 13.53 -19.51
CA GLU A 37 -6.68 12.75 -20.31
C GLU A 37 -8.12 12.85 -19.77
N GLY A 38 -8.33 13.46 -18.59
CA GLY A 38 -9.62 13.62 -17.93
C GLY A 38 -9.87 15.02 -17.35
N PRO A 39 -10.88 15.20 -16.48
CA PRO A 39 -11.12 16.46 -15.77
C PRO A 39 -9.87 16.90 -15.01
N ALA A 40 -9.51 18.18 -15.11
CA ALA A 40 -8.32 18.71 -14.45
C ALA A 40 -8.33 18.38 -12.95
N PRO A 41 -7.24 17.83 -12.38
CA PRO A 41 -7.18 17.53 -10.96
C PRO A 41 -7.36 18.80 -10.14
N ALA A 42 -8.02 18.67 -9.00
CA ALA A 42 -8.04 19.72 -8.00
C ALA A 42 -6.62 19.83 -7.39
N TRP A 43 -5.82 20.76 -7.90
CA TRP A 43 -4.44 20.96 -7.47
C TRP A 43 -4.35 21.39 -5.99
N ASP A 44 -5.35 22.14 -5.50
CA ASP A 44 -5.43 22.66 -4.13
C ASP A 44 -5.36 21.56 -3.05
N PRO A 45 -6.16 20.46 -3.10
CA PRO A 45 -6.00 19.34 -2.18
C PRO A 45 -4.87 18.37 -2.58
N THR A 46 -4.53 18.28 -3.86
CA THR A 46 -3.60 17.24 -4.37
C THR A 46 -2.15 17.49 -3.93
N LEU A 47 -1.67 18.73 -4.02
CA LEU A 47 -0.31 19.10 -3.59
C LEU A 47 -0.06 18.79 -2.09
N PRO A 48 -0.88 19.29 -1.15
CA PRO A 48 -0.67 19.00 0.27
C PRO A 48 -0.88 17.52 0.58
N ALA A 49 -1.85 16.84 -0.04
CA ALA A 49 -2.05 15.41 0.13
C ALA A 49 -0.82 14.60 -0.31
N THR A 50 -0.18 14.97 -1.41
CA THR A 50 1.05 14.33 -1.89
C THR A 50 2.20 14.51 -0.89
N GLY A 51 2.37 15.72 -0.35
CA GLY A 51 3.38 16.00 0.68
C GLY A 51 3.14 15.20 1.96
N ILE A 52 1.89 15.14 2.43
CA ILE A 52 1.50 14.35 3.61
C ILE A 52 1.75 12.87 3.36
N ALA A 53 1.34 12.35 2.20
CA ALA A 53 1.55 10.95 1.82
C ALA A 53 3.04 10.58 1.79
N PHE A 54 3.91 11.48 1.29
CA PHE A 54 5.36 11.28 1.30
C PHE A 54 5.92 11.16 2.73
N VAL A 55 5.54 12.08 3.62
CA VAL A 55 6.00 12.08 5.02
C VAL A 55 5.49 10.85 5.77
N VAL A 56 4.19 10.55 5.65
CA VAL A 56 3.56 9.40 6.31
C VAL A 56 4.13 8.09 5.76
N GLY A 57 4.33 7.98 4.45
CA GLY A 57 4.93 6.80 3.82
C GLY A 57 6.34 6.52 4.32
N TYR A 58 7.20 7.55 4.37
CA TYR A 58 8.55 7.43 4.92
C TYR A 58 8.52 7.02 6.40
N ALA A 59 7.69 7.69 7.20
CA ALA A 59 7.53 7.38 8.62
C ALA A 59 7.04 5.94 8.84
N ALA A 60 6.09 5.47 8.03
CA ALA A 60 5.55 4.11 8.08
C ALA A 60 6.63 3.06 7.77
N ILE A 61 7.46 3.27 6.75
CA ILE A 61 8.56 2.37 6.41
C ILE A 61 9.60 2.33 7.54
N ALA A 62 10.01 3.49 8.05
CA ALA A 62 10.98 3.58 9.13
C ALA A 62 10.47 2.88 10.41
N TRP A 63 9.21 3.12 10.77
CA TRP A 63 8.56 2.46 11.90
C TRP A 63 8.43 0.95 11.68
N PHE A 64 8.01 0.52 10.49
CA PHE A 64 7.84 -0.89 10.15
C PHE A 64 9.16 -1.66 10.24
N LEU A 65 10.24 -1.14 9.65
CA LEU A 65 11.57 -1.77 9.73
C LEU A 65 12.04 -1.90 11.17
N LYS A 66 11.80 -0.89 12.01
CA LYS A 66 12.09 -0.95 13.45
C LYS A 66 11.24 -2.00 14.18
N TYR A 67 9.95 -2.09 13.87
CA TYR A 67 9.02 -3.02 14.51
C TYR A 67 9.38 -4.48 14.24
N ILE A 68 9.63 -4.83 12.97
CA ILE A 68 9.88 -6.22 12.54
C ILE A 68 11.25 -6.76 12.98
N SER A 69 12.17 -5.88 13.39
CA SER A 69 13.46 -6.29 13.94
C SER A 69 13.27 -7.05 15.27
N ASN A 70 12.28 -6.65 16.08
CA ASN A 70 12.01 -7.26 17.39
C ASN A 70 10.71 -8.07 17.46
N ASN A 71 9.79 -7.89 16.51
CA ASN A 71 8.46 -8.50 16.54
C ASN A 71 8.18 -9.43 15.36
N SER A 72 7.16 -10.27 15.51
CA SER A 72 6.71 -11.14 14.44
C SER A 72 5.76 -10.44 13.45
N PHE A 73 5.63 -10.99 12.24
CA PHE A 73 4.62 -10.56 11.26
C PHE A 73 3.20 -11.00 11.63
N ALA A 74 3.04 -11.83 12.66
CA ALA A 74 1.76 -12.41 13.11
C ALA A 74 0.60 -11.40 13.23
N PRO A 75 0.73 -10.22 13.87
CA PRO A 75 -0.38 -9.26 13.96
C PRO A 75 -0.84 -8.75 12.58
N PHE A 76 0.08 -8.55 11.63
CA PHE A 76 -0.28 -8.15 10.26
C PHE A 76 -1.06 -9.25 9.53
N VAL A 77 -0.70 -10.51 9.76
CA VAL A 77 -1.40 -11.66 9.16
C VAL A 77 -2.83 -11.75 9.70
N VAL A 78 -3.00 -11.68 11.02
CA VAL A 78 -4.33 -11.70 11.66
C VAL A 78 -5.20 -10.55 11.15
N TYR A 79 -4.66 -9.34 11.11
CA TYR A 79 -5.35 -8.17 10.57
C TYR A 79 -5.81 -8.38 9.11
N ARG A 80 -4.93 -8.93 8.25
CA ARG A 80 -5.26 -9.21 6.85
C ARG A 80 -6.34 -10.28 6.70
N ILE A 81 -6.31 -11.34 7.50
CA ILE A 81 -7.32 -12.40 7.47
C ILE A 81 -8.67 -11.84 7.92
N VAL A 82 -8.73 -11.14 9.05
CA VAL A 82 -9.97 -10.58 9.58
C VAL A 82 -10.58 -9.61 8.57
N ARG A 83 -9.81 -8.64 8.05
CA ARG A 83 -10.32 -7.71 7.04
C ARG A 83 -10.71 -8.41 5.74
N GLY A 84 -9.93 -9.38 5.28
CA GLY A 84 -10.24 -10.15 4.07
C GLY A 84 -11.56 -10.90 4.21
N VAL A 85 -11.80 -11.55 5.35
CA VAL A 85 -13.07 -12.25 5.64
C VAL A 85 -14.22 -11.25 5.72
N VAL A 86 -14.06 -10.12 6.40
CA VAL A 86 -15.10 -9.08 6.48
C VAL A 86 -15.49 -8.59 5.08
N ILE A 87 -14.51 -8.27 4.23
CA ILE A 87 -14.78 -7.83 2.84
C ILE A 87 -15.48 -8.94 2.05
N ALA A 88 -15.00 -10.18 2.15
CA ALA A 88 -15.60 -11.31 1.44
C ALA A 88 -17.07 -11.52 1.84
N VAL A 89 -17.39 -11.46 3.14
CA VAL A 89 -18.76 -11.58 3.66
C VAL A 89 -19.63 -10.42 3.19
N LEU A 90 -19.13 -9.18 3.25
CA LEU A 90 -19.89 -8.00 2.80
C LEU A 90 -20.23 -8.10 1.31
N VAL A 91 -19.27 -8.52 0.48
CA VAL A 91 -19.48 -8.69 -0.97
C VAL A 91 -20.47 -9.81 -1.26
N THR A 92 -20.36 -10.97 -0.61
CA THR A 92 -21.30 -12.09 -0.85
C THR A 92 -22.69 -11.83 -0.29
N ALA A 93 -22.81 -11.01 0.76
CA ALA A 93 -24.09 -10.56 1.30
C ALA A 93 -24.77 -9.46 0.45
N GLY A 94 -24.13 -9.00 -0.63
CA GLY A 94 -24.69 -7.97 -1.53
C GLY A 94 -24.82 -6.59 -0.89
N VAL A 95 -24.09 -6.33 0.21
CA VAL A 95 -24.13 -5.06 0.94
C VAL A 95 -23.50 -3.89 0.16
N PRO A 96 -22.38 -4.06 -0.57
CA PRO A 96 -21.91 -2.99 -1.44
C PRO A 96 -22.79 -2.92 -2.69
N ALA A 97 -23.45 -1.78 -2.90
CA ALA A 97 -23.95 -1.45 -4.22
C ALA A 97 -22.77 -1.49 -5.22
N PRO A 98 -22.97 -1.98 -6.47
CA PRO A 98 -21.92 -2.11 -7.49
C PRO A 98 -21.42 -0.76 -8.05
N ALA A 99 -21.25 0.25 -7.20
CA ALA A 99 -20.77 1.59 -7.55
C ALA A 99 -19.29 1.82 -7.16
N ALA A 100 -18.61 0.85 -6.54
CA ALA A 100 -17.20 1.02 -6.14
C ALA A 100 -16.18 0.78 -7.28
N GLY A 101 -16.64 0.33 -8.46
CA GLY A 101 -15.82 0.15 -9.66
C GLY A 101 -16.23 1.02 -10.85
N ALA A 102 -17.10 2.02 -10.63
CA ALA A 102 -17.62 2.92 -11.66
C ALA A 102 -17.16 4.37 -11.46
N VAL A 103 -15.95 4.56 -10.93
CA VAL A 103 -15.29 5.86 -11.00
C VAL A 103 -14.01 5.63 -11.78
N GLU A 104 -13.98 6.29 -12.93
CA GLU A 104 -12.93 6.37 -13.95
C GLU A 104 -11.51 6.49 -13.38
#